data_AF-A0A2I2A305-F1
#
_entry.id   AF-A0A2I2A305-F1
#
_cell.length_a   1.000
_cell.length_b   1.000
_cell.length_c   1.000
_cell.angle_alpha   90.00
_cell.angle_beta   90.00
_cell.angle_gamma   90.00
#
_symmetry.space_group_name_H-M   'P 1'
#
loop_
_entity.id
_entity.type
_entity.pdbx_description
1 polymer ?
#
loop_
_entity_poly.entity_id
_entity_poly.type
_entity_poly.pdbx_seq_one_letter_code
_entity_poly.pdbx_strand_id
1 'polypeptide(L)'
;MKNSIVIKIPFGFKGELYEPKSRIDLDLWMRREQGDFDKLIRQVAYENGIGSYSYELEVMESSEAFYESPTGLAKPFWNEEAEHFDFEGFMQHWQEMQAQAVLKDIHQAIFGEPLDVDSATYQAMLKAYWAGQKARTTNNLL
;
A
#
# COMPACT_ATOMS: atom_id res chain seq x y z
N MET A 1 -15.12 -1.16 5.57
CA MET A 1 -14.92 -0.18 4.47
C MET A 1 -13.59 -0.50 3.82
N LYS A 2 -13.45 -0.35 2.50
CA LYS A 2 -12.17 -0.55 1.81
C LYS A 2 -11.17 0.57 2.11
N ASN A 3 -9.89 0.23 2.19
CA ASN A 3 -8.81 1.21 2.31
C ASN A 3 -8.50 1.76 0.92
N SER A 4 -8.68 3.06 0.71
CA SER A 4 -8.45 3.69 -0.60
C SER A 4 -7.97 5.12 -0.49
N ILE A 5 -7.37 5.60 -1.58
CA ILE A 5 -6.95 7.00 -1.74
C ILE A 5 -7.14 7.41 -3.20
N VAL A 6 -7.34 8.71 -3.46
CA VAL A 6 -7.30 9.24 -4.82
C VAL A 6 -5.90 9.77 -5.09
N ILE A 7 -5.31 9.40 -6.22
CA ILE A 7 -4.05 9.93 -6.72
C ILE A 7 -4.36 10.79 -7.95
N LYS A 8 -3.78 11.99 -8.02
CA LYS A 8 -3.85 12.94 -9.13
C LYS A 8 -2.44 13.29 -9.59
N ILE A 9 -2.19 13.29 -10.89
CA ILE A 9 -0.85 13.55 -11.42
C ILE A 9 -0.99 14.53 -12.59
N PRO A 10 -1.15 15.83 -12.32
CA PRO A 10 -1.28 16.84 -13.37
C PRO A 10 0.06 17.04 -14.09
N PHE A 11 0.03 17.06 -15.43
CA PHE A 11 1.23 17.29 -16.22
C PHE A 11 0.91 17.98 -17.56
N GLY A 12 1.88 18.71 -18.10
CA GLY A 12 1.77 19.35 -19.41
C GLY A 12 2.50 18.54 -20.49
N PHE A 13 1.83 18.28 -21.61
CA PHE A 13 2.45 17.62 -22.76
C PHE A 13 1.97 18.25 -24.07
N LYS A 14 2.92 18.67 -24.92
CA LYS A 14 2.65 19.30 -26.23
C LYS A 14 1.66 20.48 -26.20
N GLY A 15 1.68 21.27 -25.12
CA GLY A 15 0.80 22.42 -24.95
C GLY A 15 -0.61 22.09 -24.45
N GLU A 16 -0.89 20.82 -24.15
CA GLU A 16 -2.10 20.36 -23.50
C GLU A 16 -1.82 20.04 -22.03
N LEU A 17 -2.77 20.37 -21.15
CA LEU A 17 -2.74 20.02 -19.75
C LEU A 17 -3.55 18.72 -19.54
N TYR A 18 -2.91 17.74 -18.93
CA TYR A 18 -3.50 16.47 -18.55
C TYR A 18 -3.67 16.44 -17.04
N GLU A 19 -4.82 15.96 -16.56
CA GLU A 19 -5.11 15.78 -15.12
C GLU A 19 -5.54 14.33 -14.78
N PRO A 20 -4.71 13.31 -15.07
CA PRO A 20 -4.99 11.93 -14.71
C PRO A 20 -5.31 11.79 -13.24
N LYS A 21 -6.34 11.00 -12.96
CA LYS A 21 -6.72 10.66 -11.59
C LYS A 21 -7.28 9.25 -11.48
N SER A 22 -7.02 8.59 -10.36
CA SER A 22 -7.62 7.30 -10.05
C SER A 22 -7.86 7.15 -8.55
N ARG A 23 -8.87 6.35 -8.19
CA ARG A 23 -9.06 5.88 -6.81
C ARG A 23 -8.41 4.50 -6.67
N ILE A 24 -7.32 4.46 -5.92
CA ILE A 24 -6.53 3.26 -5.67
C ILE A 24 -7.13 2.47 -4.50
N ASP A 25 -7.35 1.17 -4.71
CA ASP A 25 -7.64 0.20 -3.65
C ASP A 25 -6.32 -0.22 -3.00
N LEU A 26 -6.03 0.34 -1.82
CA LEU A 26 -4.75 0.15 -1.14
C LEU A 26 -4.59 -1.28 -0.61
N ASP A 27 -5.69 -1.96 -0.28
CA ASP A 27 -5.65 -3.37 0.11
C ASP A 27 -5.22 -4.27 -1.05
N LEU A 28 -5.71 -3.97 -2.26
CA LEU A 28 -5.33 -4.69 -3.47
C LEU A 28 -3.88 -4.42 -3.86
N TRP A 29 -3.47 -3.15 -3.81
CA TRP A 29 -2.10 -2.71 -4.07
C TRP A 29 -1.10 -3.42 -3.15
N MET A 30 -1.35 -3.45 -1.85
CA MET A 30 -0.50 -4.17 -0.89
C MET A 30 -0.38 -5.67 -1.20
N ARG A 31 -1.49 -6.32 -1.58
CA ARG A 31 -1.52 -7.77 -1.84
C ARG A 31 -0.83 -8.17 -3.15
N ARG A 32 -1.01 -7.39 -4.21
CA ARG A 32 -0.52 -7.74 -5.56
C ARG A 32 0.85 -7.17 -5.85
N GLU A 33 1.03 -5.90 -5.48
CA GLU A 33 2.19 -5.12 -5.89
C GLU A 33 3.21 -4.94 -4.78
N GLN A 34 2.94 -5.46 -3.58
CA GLN A 34 3.86 -5.43 -2.44
C GLN A 34 4.31 -4.01 -2.05
N GLY A 35 3.49 -2.99 -2.34
CA GLY A 35 3.84 -1.61 -2.08
C GLY A 35 4.68 -0.93 -3.16
N ASP A 36 4.76 -1.51 -4.37
CA ASP A 36 5.47 -0.90 -5.51
C ASP A 36 4.72 0.36 -6.00
N PHE A 37 5.35 1.51 -5.82
CA PHE A 37 4.78 2.81 -6.15
C PHE A 37 4.72 3.06 -7.66
N ASP A 38 5.69 2.57 -8.45
CA ASP A 38 5.71 2.75 -9.90
C ASP A 38 4.47 2.11 -10.55
N LYS A 39 4.00 1.02 -9.95
CA LYS A 39 2.77 0.35 -10.39
C LYS A 39 1.50 1.15 -10.09
N LEU A 40 1.50 2.01 -9.06
CA LEU A 40 0.40 2.94 -8.84
C LEU A 40 0.33 3.98 -9.95
N ILE A 41 1.46 4.57 -10.31
CA ILE A 41 1.54 5.57 -11.40
C ILE A 41 1.06 4.94 -12.71
N ARG A 42 1.50 3.72 -13.02
CA ARG A 42 1.05 2.97 -14.20
C ARG A 42 -0.44 2.65 -14.16
N GLN A 43 -1.01 2.34 -12.98
CA GLN A 43 -2.44 2.15 -12.85
C GLN A 43 -3.22 3.45 -13.16
N VAL A 44 -2.78 4.59 -12.61
CA VAL A 44 -3.39 5.89 -12.90
C VAL A 44 -3.33 6.18 -14.40
N ALA A 45 -2.17 5.95 -15.04
CA ALA A 45 -2.00 6.15 -16.46
C ALA A 45 -2.95 5.28 -17.30
N TYR A 46 -3.00 3.98 -17.02
CA TYR A 46 -3.86 3.02 -17.70
C TYR A 46 -5.35 3.40 -17.61
N GLU A 47 -5.83 3.75 -16.42
CA GLU A 47 -7.24 4.12 -16.21
C GLU A 47 -7.62 5.44 -16.89
N ASN A 48 -6.64 6.29 -17.20
CA ASN A 48 -6.84 7.56 -17.91
C ASN A 48 -6.48 7.48 -19.40
N GLY A 49 -6.29 6.28 -19.95
CA GLY A 49 -6.05 6.06 -21.38
C GLY A 49 -4.65 6.43 -21.86
N ILE A 50 -3.69 6.58 -20.94
CA ILE A 50 -2.29 6.83 -21.27
C ILE A 50 -1.60 5.49 -21.56
N GLY A 51 -0.90 5.42 -22.69
CA GLY A 51 -0.25 4.20 -23.16
C GLY A 51 0.92 3.78 -22.27
N SER A 52 1.15 2.47 -22.12
CA SER A 52 2.24 1.93 -21.29
C SER A 52 3.66 2.18 -21.81
N TYR A 53 3.79 2.70 -23.03
CA TYR A 53 5.04 3.00 -23.73
C TYR A 53 4.91 4.34 -24.47
N SER A 54 4.38 5.35 -23.78
CA SER A 54 4.10 6.65 -24.36
C SER A 54 4.93 7.75 -23.69
N TYR A 55 5.26 8.80 -24.43
CA TYR A 55 5.98 9.95 -23.86
C TYR A 55 5.15 10.65 -22.78
N GLU A 56 3.82 10.59 -22.87
CA GLU A 56 2.90 11.05 -21.84
C GLU A 56 3.14 10.29 -20.51
N LEU A 57 3.37 8.98 -20.55
CA LEU A 57 3.71 8.20 -19.36
C LEU A 57 5.07 8.63 -18.79
N GLU A 58 6.08 8.83 -19.64
CA GLU A 58 7.41 9.28 -19.17
C GLU A 58 7.34 10.64 -18.48
N VAL A 59 6.59 11.59 -19.05
CA VAL A 59 6.37 12.91 -18.44
C VAL A 59 5.60 12.77 -17.13
N MET A 60 4.54 11.95 -17.12
CA MET A 60 3.72 11.68 -15.93
C MET A 60 4.53 11.04 -14.80
N GLU A 61 5.42 10.07 -15.08
CA GLU A 61 6.31 9.43 -14.09
C GLU A 61 7.28 10.44 -13.45
N SER A 62 7.63 11.52 -14.16
CA SER A 62 8.47 12.61 -13.64
C SER A 62 7.70 13.74 -12.96
N SER A 63 6.36 13.68 -12.98
CA SER A 63 5.48 14.72 -12.46
C SER A 63 5.12 14.48 -11.00
N GLU A 64 4.75 15.56 -10.31
CA GLU A 64 4.35 15.49 -8.92
C GLU A 64 2.96 14.83 -8.79
N ALA A 65 2.85 13.93 -7.81
CA ALA A 65 1.61 13.26 -7.47
C ALA A 65 0.97 13.91 -6.23
N PHE A 66 -0.32 14.22 -6.34
CA PHE A 66 -1.15 14.74 -5.27
C PHE A 66 -2.12 13.66 -4.82
N TYR A 67 -2.44 13.67 -3.53
CA TYR A 67 -3.32 12.68 -2.94
C TYR A 67 -4.53 13.33 -2.27
N GLU A 68 -5.65 12.63 -2.20
CA GLU A 68 -6.82 13.14 -1.48
C GLU A 68 -7.80 12.02 -1.11
N SER A 69 -8.79 12.37 -0.29
CA SER A 69 -9.94 11.52 0.01
C SER A 69 -9.58 10.10 0.51
N PRO A 70 -8.69 9.96 1.52
CA PRO A 70 -8.34 8.67 2.08
C PRO A 70 -9.54 8.03 2.80
N THR A 71 -9.66 6.70 2.72
CA THR A 71 -10.71 5.93 3.40
C THR A 71 -10.13 4.78 4.20
N GLY A 72 -10.87 4.38 5.24
CA GLY A 72 -10.47 3.26 6.10
C GLY A 72 -9.16 3.54 6.85
N LEU A 73 -8.30 2.53 6.89
CA LEU A 73 -6.98 2.57 7.53
C LEU A 73 -6.02 3.57 6.90
N ALA A 74 -6.33 4.13 5.73
CA ALA A 74 -5.48 5.14 5.09
C ALA A 74 -5.57 6.51 5.78
N LYS A 75 -6.68 6.83 6.45
CA LYS A 75 -6.92 8.17 7.01
C LYS A 75 -5.82 8.68 7.95
N PRO A 76 -5.29 7.88 8.89
CA PRO A 76 -4.25 8.34 9.80
C PRO A 76 -2.91 8.66 9.12
N PHE A 77 -2.70 8.18 7.90
CA PHE A 77 -1.47 8.37 7.12
C PHE A 77 -1.56 9.55 6.15
N TRP A 78 -2.68 10.28 6.16
CA TRP A 78 -2.87 11.46 5.35
C TRP A 78 -2.60 12.73 6.16
N ASN A 79 -1.70 13.57 5.64
CA ASN A 79 -1.49 14.92 6.14
C ASN A 79 -2.15 15.92 5.20
N GLU A 80 -3.28 16.49 5.65
CA GLU A 80 -4.05 17.45 4.88
C GLU A 80 -3.31 18.78 4.64
N GLU A 81 -2.48 19.23 5.59
CA GLU A 81 -1.74 20.49 5.46
C GLU A 81 -0.57 20.40 4.48
N ALA A 82 0.10 19.25 4.44
CA ALA A 82 1.24 19.00 3.57
C ALA A 82 0.86 18.36 2.23
N GLU A 83 -0.43 18.08 2.03
CA GLU A 83 -0.96 17.29 0.90
C GLU A 83 -0.19 15.98 0.67
N HIS A 84 0.31 15.37 1.75
CA HIS A 84 1.22 14.24 1.70
C HIS A 84 0.61 12.98 2.31
N PHE A 85 0.84 11.83 1.67
CA PHE A 85 0.45 10.53 2.17
C PHE A 85 1.68 9.70 2.57
N ASP A 86 1.72 9.25 3.83
CA ASP A 86 2.76 8.38 4.34
C ASP A 86 2.52 6.92 3.92
N PHE A 87 3.02 6.57 2.72
CA PHE A 87 2.93 5.21 2.20
C PHE A 87 3.70 4.20 3.05
N GLU A 88 4.88 4.58 3.57
CA GLU A 88 5.71 3.68 4.37
C GLU A 88 5.02 3.32 5.69
N GLY A 89 4.48 4.32 6.40
CA GLY A 89 3.69 4.11 7.61
C GLY A 89 2.44 3.27 7.34
N PHE A 90 1.72 3.55 6.24
CA PHE A 90 0.56 2.74 5.85
C PHE A 90 0.95 1.28 5.59
N MET A 91 2.03 1.06 4.84
CA MET A 91 2.53 -0.29 4.51
C MET A 91 2.88 -1.06 5.77
N GLN A 92 3.63 -0.45 6.69
CA GLN A 92 4.02 -1.07 7.94
C GLN A 92 2.77 -1.44 8.77
N HIS A 93 1.86 -0.49 8.96
CA HIS A 93 0.66 -0.71 9.75
C HIS A 93 -0.25 -1.79 9.13
N TRP A 94 -0.37 -1.80 7.80
CA TRP A 94 -1.13 -2.83 7.09
C TRP A 94 -0.52 -4.21 7.30
N GLN A 95 0.81 -4.35 7.20
CA GLN A 95 1.50 -5.62 7.44
C GLN A 95 1.34 -6.11 8.88
N GLU A 96 1.44 -5.21 9.87
CA GLU A 96 1.21 -5.52 11.28
C GLU A 96 -0.22 -6.02 11.52
N MET A 97 -1.22 -5.34 10.95
CA MET A 97 -2.63 -5.75 11.04
C MET A 97 -2.87 -7.13 10.40
N GLN A 98 -2.26 -7.42 9.25
CA GLN A 98 -2.36 -8.74 8.62
C GLN A 98 -1.70 -9.83 9.48
N ALA A 99 -0.49 -9.57 9.99
CA ALA A 99 0.19 -10.50 10.88
C ALA A 99 -0.67 -10.79 12.12
N GLN A 100 -1.17 -9.75 12.77
CA GLN A 100 -1.99 -9.89 13.97
C GLN A 100 -3.26 -10.72 13.72
N ALA A 101 -3.94 -10.51 12.58
CA ALA A 101 -5.12 -11.29 12.21
C ALA A 101 -4.77 -12.78 12.08
N VAL A 102 -3.71 -13.11 11.33
CA VAL A 102 -3.26 -14.50 11.16
C VAL A 102 -2.88 -15.14 12.51
N LEU A 103 -2.17 -14.42 13.37
CA LEU A 103 -1.74 -14.96 14.67
C LEU A 103 -2.93 -15.19 15.60
N LYS A 104 -3.92 -14.28 15.61
CA LYS A 104 -5.16 -14.44 16.39
C LYS A 104 -5.94 -15.67 15.93
N ASP A 105 -6.08 -15.88 14.63
CA ASP A 105 -6.78 -17.03 14.06
C ASP A 105 -6.07 -18.35 14.42
N ILE A 106 -4.74 -18.41 14.29
CA ILE A 106 -3.94 -19.58 14.67
C ILE A 106 -4.09 -19.88 16.16
N HIS A 107 -3.96 -18.87 17.03
CA HIS A 107 -4.06 -19.06 18.47
C HIS A 107 -5.44 -19.56 18.88
N GLN A 108 -6.51 -18.95 18.34
CA GLN A 108 -7.88 -19.37 18.60
C GLN A 108 -8.13 -20.81 18.14
N ALA A 109 -7.58 -21.22 16.99
CA ALA A 109 -7.74 -22.56 16.47
C ALA A 109 -7.02 -23.63 17.31
N ILE A 110 -5.86 -23.30 17.89
CA ILE A 110 -5.03 -24.25 18.66
C ILE A 110 -5.43 -24.30 20.14
N PHE A 111 -5.61 -23.14 20.76
CA PHE A 111 -5.81 -23.02 22.20
C PHE A 111 -7.28 -22.79 22.59
N GLY A 112 -8.15 -22.47 21.63
CA GLY A 112 -9.57 -22.23 21.89
C GLY A 112 -9.87 -20.89 22.56
N GLU A 113 -8.88 -20.00 22.69
CA GLU A 113 -9.04 -18.70 23.35
C GLU A 113 -8.40 -17.54 22.56
N PRO A 114 -8.86 -16.28 22.78
CA PRO A 114 -8.31 -15.12 22.10
C PRO A 114 -6.84 -14.87 22.47
N LEU A 115 -6.04 -14.47 21.48
CA LEU A 115 -4.65 -14.05 21.71
C LEU A 115 -4.59 -12.65 22.32
N ASP A 116 -4.05 -12.55 23.52
CA ASP A 116 -3.68 -11.29 24.16
C ASP A 116 -2.46 -10.66 23.46
N VAL A 117 -2.64 -9.44 22.96
CA VAL A 117 -1.66 -8.70 22.15
C VAL A 117 -0.50 -8.13 22.96
N ASP A 118 -0.65 -8.07 24.29
CA ASP A 118 0.42 -7.64 25.20
C ASP A 118 1.17 -8.84 25.81
N SER A 119 0.73 -10.07 25.50
CA SER A 119 1.33 -11.29 26.06
C SER A 119 2.70 -11.62 25.46
N ALA A 120 3.54 -12.30 26.25
CA ALA A 120 4.80 -12.86 25.77
C ALA A 120 4.59 -13.87 24.61
N THR A 121 3.45 -14.58 24.61
CA THR A 121 3.05 -15.49 23.53
C THR A 121 2.87 -14.74 22.22
N TYR A 122 2.13 -13.63 22.21
CA TYR A 122 1.97 -12.80 21.02
C TYR A 122 3.33 -12.30 20.50
N GLN A 123 4.16 -11.78 21.40
CA GLN A 123 5.50 -11.27 21.03
C GLN A 123 6.38 -12.38 20.43
N ALA A 124 6.33 -13.60 20.96
CA ALA A 124 7.07 -14.74 20.44
C ALA A 124 6.55 -15.17 19.06
N MET A 125 5.22 -15.28 18.89
CA MET A 125 4.59 -15.62 17.62
C MET A 125 4.88 -14.58 16.53
N LEU A 126 4.82 -13.29 16.88
CA LEU A 126 5.13 -12.20 15.95
C LEU A 126 6.60 -12.23 15.49
N LYS A 127 7.54 -12.45 16.41
CA LYS A 127 8.96 -12.62 16.06
C LYS A 127 9.19 -13.82 15.15
N ALA A 128 8.54 -14.96 15.43
CA ALA A 128 8.63 -16.16 14.59
C ALA A 128 8.05 -15.92 13.18
N TYR A 129 6.90 -15.24 13.10
CA TYR A 129 6.28 -14.85 11.83
C TYR A 129 7.22 -14.00 10.96
N TRP A 130 7.83 -12.97 11.55
CA TRP A 130 8.78 -12.12 10.82
C TRP A 130 10.08 -12.82 10.45
N ALA A 131 10.59 -13.72 11.30
CA ALA A 131 11.74 -14.55 10.96
C ALA A 131 11.44 -15.44 9.74
N GLY A 132 10.25 -16.04 9.68
CA GLY A 132 9.80 -16.85 8.54
C GLY A 132 9.65 -16.04 7.25
N GLN A 133 9.09 -14.84 7.33
CA GLN A 133 8.99 -13.93 6.17
C GLN A 133 10.37 -13.54 5.63
N LYS A 134 11.30 -13.13 6.51
CA LYS A 134 12.67 -12.76 6.11
C LYS A 134 13.39 -13.91 5.41
N ALA A 135 13.31 -15.12 5.95
CA ALA A 135 13.93 -16.29 5.35
C ALA A 135 13.40 -16.60 3.94
N ARG A 136 12.09 -16.39 3.70
CA ARG A 136 11.48 -16.56 2.38
C ARG A 136 12.00 -15.53 1.37
N THR A 137 12.17 -14.27 1.77
CA THR A 137 12.70 -13.22 0.90
C THR A 137 14.16 -13.47 0.55
N THR A 138 14.98 -13.98 1.49
CA THR A 138 16.38 -14.33 1.23
C THR A 138 16.53 -15.50 0.25
N ASN A 139 15.64 -16.50 0.29
CA ASN A 139 15.71 -17.66 -0.61
C ASN A 139 15.23 -17.38 -2.04
N ASN A 140 14.57 -16.26 -2.31
CA ASN A 140 14.12 -15.86 -3.65
C ASN A 140 15.15 -14.99 -4.41
N LEU A 141 16.32 -14.73 -3.81
CA LEU A 141 17.40 -13.91 -4.36
C LEU A 141 18.66 -14.73 -4.73
N LEU A 142 18.56 -16.06 -4.72
CA LEU A 142 19.59 -17.02 -5.14
C LEU A 142 19.08 -17.84 -6.34
#